data_AF-A0AA34WTH1-F1
#
_entry.id   AF-A0AA34WTH1-F1
#
_cell.length_a   1.000
_cell.length_b   1.000
_cell.length_c   1.000
_cell.angle_alpha   90.00
_cell.angle_beta   90.00
_cell.angle_gamma   90.00
#
_symmetry.space_group_name_H-M   'P 1'
#
loop_
_entity.id
_entity.type
_entity.pdbx_description
1 polymer ?
#
loop_
_entity_poly.entity_id
_entity_poly.type
_entity_poly.pdbx_seq_one_letter_code
_entity_poly.pdbx_strand_id
1 'polypeptide(L)'
;MIDQATGMKPGERYCVENVERAHQFPGFFLDGRYYLGPELLTAVGWLEGTKFIYDSLDAEGEPVFPDRVAGTIEGLKLVLIDGTALELSRIEASAFLGSATDEFEQDPLPAEPSRPTQVKGPLRGKVVVITGASSGIGRATAHAFACKGARLVLAARDEEALFEVLDECTDCGTDAVAITTDVTSSDQMQALAAQAAEFGHGRIDIWVNNAGVGAVGSFEEAPLEAHEQVIQTDLVGYLRGAHVALPYFKAQRSGTLINTLSLGSWVAQPYAAAYSASKFGLRGLTDALRGELTEFPDIHVCDIYPAVMDTPGFRDGGNYTGHALTPPGPVYDPEWVAKAMVACAISPRAHTTVGTAARLAHLASFLVPGLPLLSGWLTRWGIHRSPTAAISSGNLFEPPSGRRSVDGGWRSRKNNTPLLVSAAVLGIIAGLVITRTQRRRR
;
A
#
# COMPACT_ATOMS: atom_id res chain seq x y z
N MET A 1 3.36 11.78 -41.09
CA MET A 1 4.67 11.16 -41.36
C MET A 1 5.69 11.92 -40.54
N ILE A 2 6.63 11.21 -39.91
CA ILE A 2 7.74 11.83 -39.19
C ILE A 2 8.57 12.63 -40.20
N ASP A 3 8.86 13.90 -39.89
CA ASP A 3 9.68 14.76 -40.75
C ASP A 3 11.14 14.30 -40.72
N GLN A 4 11.81 14.25 -41.87
CA GLN A 4 13.22 13.83 -41.96
C GLN A 4 14.16 14.69 -41.11
N ALA A 5 13.81 15.97 -40.92
CA ALA A 5 14.59 16.89 -40.09
C ALA A 5 14.68 16.44 -38.62
N THR A 6 13.70 15.68 -38.11
CA THR A 6 13.72 15.17 -36.73
C THR A 6 14.84 14.18 -36.47
N GLY A 7 15.37 13.50 -37.51
CA GLY A 7 16.33 12.42 -37.38
C GLY A 7 15.72 11.08 -36.92
N MET A 8 14.42 11.04 -36.63
CA MET A 8 13.72 9.85 -36.17
C MET A 8 13.26 8.96 -37.34
N LYS A 9 13.25 7.65 -37.13
CA LYS A 9 12.79 6.67 -38.13
C LYS A 9 11.48 5.98 -37.69
N PRO A 10 10.58 5.65 -38.65
CA PRO A 10 9.37 4.87 -38.35
C PRO A 10 9.70 3.53 -37.69
N GLY A 11 8.87 3.11 -36.72
CA GLY A 11 9.02 1.86 -35.96
C GLY A 11 10.08 1.88 -34.86
N GLU A 12 10.85 2.97 -34.72
CA GLU A 12 11.87 3.11 -33.68
C GLU A 12 11.38 3.95 -32.50
N ARG A 13 11.90 3.65 -31.30
CA ARG A 13 11.60 4.39 -30.07
C ARG A 13 12.74 5.32 -29.72
N TYR A 14 12.41 6.51 -29.24
CA TYR A 14 13.39 7.53 -28.83
C TYR A 14 12.98 8.10 -27.48
N CYS A 15 13.80 7.92 -26.43
CA CYS A 15 13.54 8.54 -25.13
C CYS A 15 14.20 9.90 -25.04
N VAL A 16 13.61 10.77 -24.23
CA VAL A 16 14.19 12.07 -23.88
C VAL A 16 15.16 11.85 -22.72
N GLU A 17 16.47 12.06 -22.94
CA GLU A 17 17.45 11.91 -21.86
C GLU A 17 17.34 13.12 -20.92
N ASN A 18 16.91 12.88 -19.68
CA ASN A 18 16.72 13.93 -18.69
C ASN A 18 18.07 14.29 -18.04
N VAL A 19 18.63 15.43 -18.43
CA VAL A 19 19.77 16.06 -17.75
C VAL A 19 19.19 17.05 -16.75
N GLU A 20 19.62 16.92 -15.48
CA GLU A 20 19.20 17.71 -14.32
C GLU A 20 18.71 19.14 -14.65
N ARG A 21 17.47 19.45 -14.24
CA ARG A 21 16.82 20.78 -14.15
C ARG A 21 16.05 21.33 -15.37
N ALA A 22 15.24 20.52 -16.04
CA ALA A 22 14.08 21.05 -16.76
C ALA A 22 12.86 20.15 -16.55
N HIS A 23 11.65 20.69 -16.74
CA HIS A 23 10.37 20.06 -16.39
C HIS A 23 10.27 18.58 -16.80
N GLN A 24 9.65 17.78 -15.94
CA GLN A 24 9.58 16.33 -16.01
C GLN A 24 9.01 15.82 -17.34
N PHE A 25 9.86 15.31 -18.23
CA PHE A 25 9.47 14.52 -19.40
C PHE A 25 10.03 13.10 -19.35
N PRO A 26 9.64 12.26 -18.37
CA PRO A 26 9.88 10.82 -18.49
C PRO A 26 8.96 10.31 -19.60
N GLY A 27 9.53 9.92 -20.74
CA GLY A 27 8.74 9.42 -21.85
C GLY A 27 9.55 9.08 -23.09
N PHE A 28 8.86 8.55 -24.10
CA PHE A 28 9.45 8.19 -25.38
C PHE A 28 8.53 8.52 -26.55
N PHE A 29 9.14 8.77 -27.69
CA PHE A 29 8.45 8.86 -28.97
C PHE A 29 8.43 7.50 -29.67
N LEU A 30 7.29 7.15 -30.26
CA LEU A 30 7.12 6.03 -31.20
C LEU A 30 6.20 6.47 -32.34
N ASP A 31 6.66 6.32 -33.59
CA ASP A 31 5.89 6.72 -34.78
C ASP A 31 5.37 8.17 -34.76
N GLY A 32 6.15 9.07 -34.14
CA GLY A 32 5.81 10.49 -34.01
C GLY A 32 4.76 10.79 -32.95
N ARG A 33 4.42 9.83 -32.08
CA ARG A 33 3.57 10.00 -30.89
C ARG A 33 4.41 9.92 -29.63
N TYR A 34 4.05 10.67 -28.61
CA TYR A 34 4.76 10.75 -27.35
C TYR A 34 3.98 10.09 -26.21
N TYR A 35 4.67 9.28 -25.42
CA TYR A 35 4.13 8.46 -24.33
C TYR A 35 4.94 8.68 -23.06
N LEU A 36 4.28 8.79 -21.90
CA LEU A 36 4.96 9.04 -20.60
C LEU A 36 5.56 7.78 -19.95
N GLY A 37 5.42 6.61 -20.60
CA GLY A 37 5.95 5.35 -20.09
C GLY A 37 5.55 4.17 -20.99
N PRO A 38 6.28 3.05 -20.95
CA PRO A 38 6.07 1.90 -21.85
C PRO A 38 4.71 1.21 -21.68
N GLU A 39 4.02 1.47 -20.57
CA GLU A 39 2.73 0.86 -20.22
C GLU A 39 1.52 1.76 -20.54
N LEU A 40 1.74 3.04 -20.85
CA LEU A 40 0.67 3.97 -21.20
C LEU A 40 0.27 3.78 -22.66
N LEU A 41 -0.92 3.22 -22.90
CA LEU A 41 -1.47 3.01 -24.26
C LEU A 41 -2.01 4.31 -24.90
N THR A 42 -2.01 5.43 -24.17
CA THR A 42 -2.51 6.72 -24.64
C THR A 42 -1.35 7.67 -24.91
N ALA A 43 -1.23 8.13 -26.15
CA ALA A 43 -0.29 9.18 -26.49
C ALA A 43 -0.77 10.51 -25.91
N VAL A 44 0.11 11.22 -25.22
CA VAL A 44 -0.15 12.55 -24.64
C VAL A 44 0.52 13.67 -25.44
N GLY A 45 1.09 13.34 -26.60
CA GLY A 45 1.67 14.30 -27.52
C GLY A 45 1.97 13.68 -28.88
N TRP A 46 2.27 14.53 -29.88
CA TRP A 46 2.59 14.09 -31.24
C TRP A 46 3.43 15.12 -31.98
N LEU A 47 4.01 14.69 -33.11
CA LEU A 47 4.78 15.54 -34.01
C LEU A 47 3.95 16.04 -35.19
N GLU A 48 4.03 17.35 -35.43
CA GLU A 48 3.56 18.02 -36.64
C GLU A 48 4.75 18.66 -37.35
N GLY A 49 5.31 17.97 -38.34
CA GLY A 49 6.61 18.33 -38.91
C GLY A 49 7.70 18.15 -37.86
N THR A 50 8.43 19.22 -37.55
CA THR A 50 9.41 19.26 -36.45
C THR A 50 8.80 19.74 -35.12
N LYS A 51 7.54 20.20 -35.10
CA LYS A 51 6.92 20.71 -33.87
C LYS A 51 6.43 19.56 -33.00
N PHE A 52 6.79 19.61 -31.72
CA PHE A 52 6.26 18.71 -30.71
C PHE A 52 5.05 19.33 -30.01
N ILE A 53 3.89 18.73 -30.23
CA ILE A 53 2.63 19.08 -29.59
C ILE A 53 2.44 18.19 -28.37
N TYR A 54 2.15 18.79 -27.22
CA TYR A 54 1.98 18.10 -25.95
C TYR A 54 0.65 18.51 -25.32
N ASP A 55 -0.23 17.52 -25.12
CA ASP A 55 -1.62 17.70 -24.74
C ASP A 55 -1.88 17.06 -23.37
N SER A 56 -1.09 17.50 -22.39
CA SER A 56 -1.28 17.19 -20.98
C SER A 56 -1.83 18.41 -20.25
N LEU A 57 -2.67 18.18 -19.25
CA LEU A 57 -3.26 19.22 -18.41
C LEU A 57 -2.59 19.22 -17.04
N ASP A 58 -2.42 20.40 -16.45
CA ASP A 58 -2.00 20.55 -15.06
C ASP A 58 -3.15 20.22 -14.07
N ALA A 59 -2.88 20.37 -12.77
CA ALA A 59 -3.84 20.06 -11.71
C ALA A 59 -5.07 20.98 -11.74
N GLU A 60 -4.95 22.14 -12.38
CA GLU A 60 -5.99 23.14 -12.56
C GLU A 60 -6.79 22.95 -13.87
N GLY A 61 -6.37 22.00 -14.73
CA GLY A 61 -7.03 21.65 -15.98
C GLY A 61 -6.58 22.49 -17.18
N GLU A 62 -5.51 23.28 -17.05
CA GLU A 62 -4.94 24.09 -18.12
C GLU A 62 -3.83 23.32 -18.85
N PRO A 63 -3.61 23.53 -20.16
CA PRO A 63 -2.52 22.90 -20.88
C PRO A 63 -1.16 23.22 -20.25
N VAL A 64 -0.34 22.18 -20.04
CA VAL A 64 1.02 22.32 -19.48
C VAL A 64 1.89 23.29 -20.29
N PHE A 65 1.65 23.38 -21.61
CA PHE A 65 2.28 24.38 -22.47
C PHE A 65 1.25 25.33 -23.09
N PRO A 66 1.52 26.65 -23.11
CA PRO A 66 0.74 27.60 -23.89
C PRO A 66 0.65 27.16 -25.35
N ASP A 67 -0.56 27.20 -25.91
CA ASP A 67 -0.88 26.75 -27.28
C ASP A 67 -0.50 25.29 -27.59
N ARG A 68 -0.24 24.46 -26.56
CA ARG A 68 0.12 23.03 -26.65
C ARG A 68 1.43 22.74 -27.39
N VAL A 69 2.23 23.75 -27.70
CA VAL A 69 3.53 23.57 -28.35
C VAL A 69 4.60 23.43 -27.27
N ALA A 70 5.14 22.23 -27.12
CA ALA A 70 6.20 21.95 -26.15
C ALA A 70 7.57 22.39 -26.67
N GLY A 71 7.81 22.28 -27.97
CA GLY A 71 9.11 22.59 -28.58
C GLY A 71 9.25 22.12 -30.02
N THR A 72 10.49 22.07 -30.51
CA THR A 72 10.85 21.58 -31.85
C THR A 72 11.93 20.51 -31.79
N ILE A 73 11.83 19.50 -32.65
CA ILE A 73 12.79 18.41 -32.77
C ILE A 73 13.51 18.48 -34.10
N GLU A 74 14.84 18.63 -34.05
CA GLU A 74 15.72 18.54 -35.20
C GLU A 74 16.98 17.74 -34.84
N GLY A 75 17.38 16.80 -35.70
CA GLY A 75 18.61 16.01 -35.51
C GLY A 75 18.68 15.25 -34.18
N LEU A 76 17.57 14.63 -33.75
CA LEU A 76 17.42 13.97 -32.45
C LEU A 76 17.61 14.88 -31.24
N LYS A 77 17.35 16.18 -31.40
CA LYS A 77 17.42 17.15 -30.32
C LYS A 77 16.11 17.90 -30.18
N LEU A 78 15.50 17.81 -29.01
CA LEU A 78 14.29 18.53 -28.64
C LEU A 78 14.67 19.86 -27.98
N VAL A 79 14.31 20.97 -28.61
CA VAL A 79 14.43 22.31 -28.03
C VAL A 79 13.05 22.75 -27.56
N LEU A 80 12.86 22.83 -26.25
CA LEU A 80 11.62 23.29 -25.62
C LEU A 80 11.40 24.79 -25.84
N ILE A 81 10.16 25.24 -25.68
CA ILE A 81 9.78 26.66 -25.84
C ILE A 81 10.53 27.62 -24.91
N ASP A 82 11.03 27.14 -23.77
CA ASP A 82 11.84 27.90 -22.81
C ASP A 82 13.34 27.98 -23.20
N GLY A 83 13.71 27.37 -24.33
CA GLY A 83 15.08 27.30 -24.83
C GLY A 83 15.90 26.13 -24.30
N THR A 84 15.33 25.29 -23.41
CA THR A 84 15.99 24.08 -22.93
C THR A 84 16.19 23.09 -24.08
N ALA A 85 17.41 22.60 -24.23
CA ALA A 85 17.73 21.59 -25.23
C ALA A 85 17.94 20.22 -24.58
N LEU A 86 17.19 19.23 -25.03
CA LEU A 86 17.21 17.84 -24.57
C LEU A 86 17.60 16.93 -25.73
N GLU A 87 18.48 15.96 -25.48
CA GLU A 87 18.89 14.99 -26.48
C GLU A 87 17.91 13.79 -26.49
N LEU A 88 17.64 13.26 -27.68
CA LEU A 88 16.81 12.07 -27.89
C LEU A 88 17.71 10.89 -28.21
N SER A 89 17.75 9.92 -27.31
CA SER A 89 18.48 8.69 -27.52
C SER A 89 17.56 7.61 -28.09
N ARG A 90 17.98 6.97 -29.18
CA ARG A 90 17.29 5.80 -29.70
C ARG A 90 17.34 4.68 -28.65
N ILE A 91 16.18 4.09 -28.37
CA ILE A 91 16.08 2.87 -27.58
C ILE A 91 16.27 1.70 -28.52
N GLU A 92 17.38 0.97 -28.41
CA GLU A 92 17.52 -0.28 -29.14
C GLU A 92 16.52 -1.31 -28.59
N ALA A 93 15.83 -2.03 -29.48
CA ALA A 93 14.91 -3.11 -29.09
C ALA A 93 15.61 -4.15 -28.17
N SER A 94 16.94 -4.20 -28.23
CA SER A 94 17.79 -5.08 -27.43
C SER A 94 18.06 -4.62 -25.99
N ALA A 95 17.80 -3.36 -25.63
CA ALA A 95 17.89 -2.84 -24.27
C ALA A 95 16.66 -3.20 -23.40
N PHE A 96 15.64 -3.85 -23.99
CA PHE A 96 14.54 -4.54 -23.33
C PHE A 96 14.39 -6.02 -23.79
N LEU A 97 15.28 -6.50 -24.67
CA LEU A 97 15.35 -7.90 -25.13
C LEU A 97 16.83 -8.24 -25.40
N GLY A 98 17.51 -8.94 -24.49
CA GLY A 98 18.89 -9.40 -24.74
C GLY A 98 19.07 -9.96 -26.16
N SER A 99 20.07 -9.42 -26.86
CA SER A 99 20.32 -9.60 -28.29
C SER A 99 20.38 -11.06 -28.74
N ALA A 100 19.53 -11.41 -29.70
CA ALA A 100 19.71 -12.50 -30.66
C ALA A 100 19.22 -11.91 -32.00
N THR A 101 19.93 -11.95 -33.12
CA THR A 101 20.80 -12.98 -33.68
C THR A 101 21.81 -12.37 -34.67
N ASP A 102 22.96 -13.01 -34.88
CA ASP A 102 23.33 -13.64 -36.17
C ASP A 102 24.76 -14.20 -36.11
N GLU A 103 24.89 -15.53 -36.26
CA GLU A 103 25.55 -16.14 -37.41
C GLU A 103 25.33 -17.66 -37.40
N PHE A 104 24.99 -18.20 -38.57
CA PHE A 104 24.70 -19.60 -38.84
C PHE A 104 25.98 -20.45 -38.81
N GLU A 105 25.99 -21.52 -38.01
CA GLU A 105 26.51 -22.83 -38.46
C GLU A 105 25.88 -23.97 -37.65
N GLN A 106 25.54 -25.06 -38.34
CA GLN A 106 24.70 -26.16 -37.87
C GLN A 106 25.35 -26.98 -36.75
N ASP A 107 24.77 -26.96 -35.55
CA ASP A 107 24.98 -27.99 -34.52
C ASP A 107 23.67 -28.25 -33.75
N PRO A 108 23.47 -29.44 -33.15
CA PRO A 108 22.18 -29.86 -32.59
C PRO A 108 21.69 -28.93 -31.49
N LEU A 109 20.42 -28.51 -31.58
CA LEU A 109 19.75 -27.57 -30.67
C LEU A 109 20.03 -27.86 -29.18
N PRO A 110 20.54 -26.89 -28.39
CA PRO A 110 20.56 -26.98 -26.94
C PRO A 110 19.13 -26.88 -26.39
N ALA A 111 18.86 -27.58 -25.29
CA ALA A 111 17.58 -27.49 -24.58
C ALA A 111 17.25 -26.03 -24.20
N GLU A 112 15.97 -25.63 -24.35
CA GLU A 112 15.49 -24.29 -23.98
C GLU A 112 15.92 -23.90 -22.55
N PRO A 113 16.32 -22.63 -22.32
CA PRO A 113 16.56 -22.14 -20.97
C PRO A 113 15.23 -22.17 -20.20
N SER A 114 15.21 -22.94 -19.13
CA SER A 114 14.06 -23.06 -18.24
C SER A 114 13.60 -21.67 -17.77
N ARG A 115 12.33 -21.32 -18.04
CA ARG A 115 11.62 -20.24 -17.33
C ARG A 115 11.97 -20.31 -15.84
N PRO A 116 12.23 -19.19 -15.13
CA PRO A 116 12.42 -19.24 -13.69
C PRO A 116 11.26 -20.05 -13.11
N THR A 117 11.61 -21.13 -12.42
CA THR A 117 10.65 -22.12 -11.94
C THR A 117 9.62 -21.40 -11.07
N GLN A 118 8.40 -21.25 -11.59
CA GLN A 118 7.27 -20.66 -10.88
C GLN A 118 7.23 -21.23 -9.46
N VAL A 119 7.21 -20.35 -8.44
CA VAL A 119 7.30 -20.77 -7.04
C VAL A 119 6.21 -21.81 -6.75
N LYS A 120 6.63 -23.03 -6.43
CA LYS A 120 5.72 -24.09 -5.98
C LYS A 120 5.35 -23.78 -4.53
N GLY A 121 4.11 -23.37 -4.31
CA GLY A 121 3.60 -23.10 -2.97
C GLY A 121 2.10 -23.38 -2.83
N PRO A 122 1.59 -23.41 -1.60
CA PRO A 122 0.20 -23.77 -1.29
C PRO A 122 -0.84 -22.80 -1.87
N LEU A 123 -0.40 -21.61 -2.34
CA LEU A 123 -1.26 -20.60 -2.94
C LEU A 123 -1.04 -20.48 -4.46
N ARG A 124 -0.36 -21.47 -5.07
CA ARG A 124 -0.09 -21.45 -6.51
C ARG A 124 -1.37 -21.30 -7.32
N GLY A 125 -1.40 -20.29 -8.18
CA GLY A 125 -2.54 -19.99 -9.06
C GLY A 125 -3.74 -19.33 -8.34
N LYS A 126 -3.61 -18.96 -7.07
CA LYS A 126 -4.57 -18.12 -6.37
C LYS A 126 -4.32 -16.65 -6.68
N VAL A 127 -5.37 -15.90 -6.98
CA VAL A 127 -5.32 -14.47 -7.27
C VAL A 127 -5.55 -13.70 -5.98
N VAL A 128 -4.58 -12.87 -5.59
CA VAL A 128 -4.57 -12.15 -4.31
C VAL A 128 -4.47 -10.65 -4.56
N VAL A 129 -5.48 -9.91 -4.15
CA VAL A 129 -5.50 -8.44 -4.17
C VAL A 129 -5.05 -7.91 -2.81
N ILE A 130 -4.10 -6.98 -2.79
CA ILE A 130 -3.57 -6.38 -1.55
C ILE A 130 -3.63 -4.86 -1.64
N THR A 131 -4.43 -4.23 -0.78
CA THR A 131 -4.46 -2.75 -0.68
C THR A 131 -3.42 -2.24 0.33
N GLY A 132 -2.85 -1.07 0.06
CA GLY A 132 -1.74 -0.53 0.86
C GLY A 132 -0.44 -1.33 0.70
N ALA A 133 -0.22 -1.93 -0.48
CA ALA A 133 0.89 -2.84 -0.73
C ALA A 133 2.28 -2.18 -0.79
N SER A 134 2.37 -0.86 -0.95
CA SER A 134 3.64 -0.16 -1.18
C SER A 134 4.56 -0.05 0.05
N SER A 135 4.06 -0.30 1.27
CA SER A 135 4.88 -0.18 2.49
C SER A 135 4.39 -1.03 3.66
N GLY A 136 5.22 -1.15 4.70
CA GLY A 136 4.84 -1.71 5.98
C GLY A 136 4.34 -3.16 5.89
N ILE A 137 3.23 -3.42 6.57
CA ILE A 137 2.55 -4.72 6.57
C ILE A 137 2.13 -5.13 5.16
N GLY A 138 1.70 -4.20 4.31
CA GLY A 138 1.24 -4.51 2.95
C GLY A 138 2.36 -5.02 2.06
N ARG A 139 3.52 -4.35 2.07
CA ARG A 139 4.73 -4.81 1.35
C ARG A 139 5.20 -6.17 1.86
N ALA A 140 5.27 -6.34 3.18
CA ALA A 140 5.61 -7.64 3.78
C ALA A 140 4.62 -8.75 3.38
N THR A 141 3.34 -8.39 3.27
CA THR A 141 2.28 -9.31 2.83
C THR A 141 2.46 -9.69 1.38
N ALA A 142 2.72 -8.73 0.48
CA ALA A 142 3.01 -8.99 -0.91
C ALA A 142 4.17 -9.99 -1.07
N HIS A 143 5.31 -9.73 -0.41
CA HIS A 143 6.45 -10.66 -0.41
C HIS A 143 6.10 -12.04 0.11
N ALA A 144 5.38 -12.13 1.24
CA ALA A 144 5.00 -13.41 1.84
C ALA A 144 4.06 -14.23 0.94
N PHE A 145 3.13 -13.59 0.23
CA PHE A 145 2.25 -14.25 -0.73
C PHE A 145 2.98 -14.65 -2.01
N ALA A 146 3.89 -13.82 -2.53
CA ALA A 146 4.77 -14.17 -3.66
C ALA A 146 5.59 -15.44 -3.34
N CYS A 147 6.15 -15.53 -2.14
CA CYS A 147 6.89 -16.70 -1.67
C CYS A 147 6.04 -17.99 -1.55
N LYS A 148 4.70 -17.89 -1.68
CA LYS A 148 3.77 -19.03 -1.72
C LYS A 148 3.18 -19.28 -3.11
N GLY A 149 3.68 -18.60 -4.14
CA GLY A 149 3.29 -18.76 -5.54
C GLY A 149 1.94 -18.15 -5.92
N ALA A 150 1.40 -17.28 -5.07
CA ALA A 150 0.15 -16.57 -5.35
C ALA A 150 0.35 -15.53 -6.46
N ARG A 151 -0.60 -15.40 -7.40
CA ARG A 151 -0.59 -14.32 -8.38
C ARG A 151 -1.07 -13.03 -7.71
N LEU A 152 -0.32 -11.94 -7.82
CA LEU A 152 -0.56 -10.74 -7.00
C LEU A 152 -1.14 -9.58 -7.80
N VAL A 153 -2.09 -8.89 -7.18
CA VAL A 153 -2.56 -7.57 -7.61
C VAL A 153 -2.25 -6.61 -6.47
N LEU A 154 -1.28 -5.75 -6.69
CA LEU A 154 -0.75 -4.82 -5.70
C LEU A 154 -1.40 -3.46 -5.90
N ALA A 155 -1.99 -2.89 -4.85
CA ALA A 155 -2.69 -1.61 -4.92
C ALA A 155 -2.24 -0.65 -3.82
N ALA A 156 -1.88 0.57 -4.21
CA ALA A 156 -1.58 1.69 -3.31
C ALA A 156 -1.62 3.02 -4.09
N ARG A 157 -1.61 4.16 -3.39
CA ARG A 157 -1.52 5.50 -4.02
C ARG A 157 -0.10 5.87 -4.49
N ASP A 158 0.90 5.33 -3.80
CA ASP A 158 2.32 5.61 -4.06
C ASP A 158 2.80 4.72 -5.20
N GLU A 159 2.77 5.24 -6.42
CA GLU A 159 3.05 4.50 -7.66
C GLU A 159 4.50 4.02 -7.73
N GLU A 160 5.47 4.90 -7.49
CA GLU A 160 6.91 4.58 -7.52
C GLU A 160 7.21 3.42 -6.56
N ALA A 161 6.76 3.52 -5.32
CA ALA A 161 6.97 2.47 -4.34
C ALA A 161 6.18 1.19 -4.64
N LEU A 162 5.03 1.29 -5.31
CA LEU A 162 4.26 0.12 -5.70
C LEU A 162 4.99 -0.67 -6.81
N PHE A 163 5.61 0.01 -7.76
CA PHE A 163 6.45 -0.60 -8.78
C PHE A 163 7.71 -1.25 -8.18
N GLU A 164 8.34 -0.65 -7.17
CA GLU A 164 9.42 -1.36 -6.45
C GLU A 164 8.96 -2.71 -5.88
N VAL A 165 7.76 -2.77 -5.30
CA VAL A 165 7.21 -4.01 -4.74
C VAL A 165 6.83 -5.01 -5.84
N LEU A 166 6.36 -4.51 -7.00
CA LEU A 166 6.12 -5.33 -8.17
C LEU A 166 7.39 -6.04 -8.62
N ASP A 167 8.49 -5.30 -8.77
CA ASP A 167 9.79 -5.83 -9.17
C ASP A 167 10.27 -6.87 -8.14
N GLU A 168 10.21 -6.57 -6.85
CA GLU A 168 10.57 -7.50 -5.78
C GLU A 168 9.76 -8.81 -5.81
N CYS A 169 8.46 -8.72 -6.13
CA CYS A 169 7.58 -9.88 -6.23
C CYS A 169 7.80 -10.69 -7.51
N THR A 170 8.09 -10.04 -8.63
CA THR A 170 8.34 -10.70 -9.92
C THR A 170 9.72 -11.36 -9.95
N ASP A 171 10.73 -10.76 -9.31
CA ASP A 171 12.05 -11.36 -9.07
C ASP A 171 11.96 -12.66 -8.25
N CYS A 172 10.93 -12.79 -7.40
CA CYS A 172 10.63 -14.03 -6.71
C CYS A 172 10.01 -15.12 -7.62
N GLY A 173 9.84 -14.87 -8.93
CA GLY A 173 9.28 -15.84 -9.88
C GLY A 173 7.76 -15.98 -9.82
N THR A 174 7.06 -14.90 -9.45
CA THR A 174 5.60 -14.85 -9.31
C THR A 174 5.00 -13.83 -10.27
N ASP A 175 3.85 -14.16 -10.87
CA ASP A 175 3.10 -13.19 -11.68
C ASP A 175 2.45 -12.14 -10.78
N ALA A 176 2.73 -10.86 -11.04
CA ALA A 176 2.16 -9.76 -10.30
C ALA A 176 1.81 -8.59 -11.24
N VAL A 177 0.85 -7.75 -10.84
CA VAL A 177 0.52 -6.47 -11.47
C VAL A 177 0.36 -5.39 -10.39
N ALA A 178 0.81 -4.18 -10.69
CA ALA A 178 0.62 -2.99 -9.85
C ALA A 178 -0.53 -2.14 -10.42
N ILE A 179 -1.44 -1.69 -9.56
CA ILE A 179 -2.56 -0.83 -9.94
C ILE A 179 -2.62 0.31 -8.93
N THR A 180 -2.26 1.51 -9.37
CA THR A 180 -2.36 2.72 -8.53
C THR A 180 -3.82 2.91 -8.12
N THR A 181 -4.09 2.94 -6.82
CA THR A 181 -5.46 2.97 -6.28
C THR A 181 -5.51 3.68 -4.94
N ASP A 182 -6.40 4.65 -4.85
CA ASP A 182 -6.90 5.25 -3.63
C ASP A 182 -8.18 4.52 -3.17
N VAL A 183 -8.11 3.89 -2.00
CA VAL A 183 -9.24 3.17 -1.40
C VAL A 183 -10.39 4.09 -0.96
N THR A 184 -10.17 5.41 -0.95
CA THR A 184 -11.23 6.40 -0.70
C THR A 184 -12.11 6.63 -1.93
N SER A 185 -11.65 6.27 -3.13
CA SER A 185 -12.40 6.41 -4.38
C SER A 185 -13.18 5.14 -4.72
N SER A 186 -14.51 5.27 -4.84
CA SER A 186 -15.38 4.15 -5.23
C SER A 186 -15.09 3.67 -6.66
N ASP A 187 -14.82 4.59 -7.57
CA ASP A 187 -14.57 4.26 -8.99
C ASP A 187 -13.24 3.53 -9.15
N GLN A 188 -12.19 3.96 -8.44
CA GLN A 188 -10.90 3.28 -8.47
C GLN A 188 -10.99 1.89 -7.83
N MET A 189 -11.77 1.71 -6.75
CA MET A 189 -11.97 0.40 -6.14
C MET A 189 -12.74 -0.56 -7.06
N GLN A 190 -13.71 -0.07 -7.84
CA GLN A 190 -14.38 -0.87 -8.87
C GLN A 190 -13.42 -1.25 -10.00
N ALA A 191 -12.62 -0.29 -10.48
CA ALA A 191 -11.62 -0.52 -11.51
C ALA A 191 -10.55 -1.53 -11.05
N LEU A 192 -10.11 -1.45 -9.80
CA LEU A 192 -9.17 -2.40 -9.18
C LEU A 192 -9.74 -3.82 -9.21
N ALA A 193 -11.00 -3.99 -8.79
CA ALA A 193 -11.63 -5.32 -8.80
C ALA A 193 -11.81 -5.87 -10.23
N ALA A 194 -12.21 -5.04 -11.18
CA ALA A 194 -12.34 -5.44 -12.58
C ALA A 194 -11.00 -5.90 -13.19
N GLN A 195 -9.94 -5.10 -13.02
CA GLN A 195 -8.60 -5.43 -13.50
C GLN A 195 -8.00 -6.64 -12.78
N ALA A 196 -8.25 -6.77 -11.47
CA ALA A 196 -7.83 -7.95 -10.70
C ALA A 196 -8.50 -9.23 -11.23
N ALA A 197 -9.80 -9.16 -11.52
CA ALA A 197 -10.53 -10.27 -12.10
C ALA A 197 -10.02 -10.60 -13.51
N GLU A 198 -9.76 -9.61 -14.36
CA GLU A 198 -9.19 -9.80 -15.69
C GLU A 198 -7.83 -10.52 -15.63
N PHE A 199 -6.91 -9.99 -14.80
CA PHE A 199 -5.63 -10.63 -14.54
C PHE A 199 -5.80 -12.07 -14.04
N GLY A 200 -6.79 -12.29 -13.17
CA GLY A 200 -7.16 -13.58 -12.61
C GLY A 200 -7.98 -14.51 -13.52
N HIS A 201 -8.23 -14.14 -14.78
CA HIS A 201 -9.11 -14.86 -15.71
C HIS A 201 -10.55 -15.05 -15.17
N GLY A 202 -11.14 -13.94 -14.72
CA GLY A 202 -12.48 -13.85 -14.18
C GLY A 202 -12.60 -14.19 -12.68
N ARG A 203 -11.49 -14.34 -11.97
CA ARG A 203 -11.47 -14.78 -10.56
C ARG A 203 -10.69 -13.86 -9.65
N ILE A 204 -11.14 -13.80 -8.40
CA ILE A 204 -10.40 -13.22 -7.27
C ILE A 204 -10.53 -14.22 -6.13
N ASP A 205 -9.43 -14.80 -5.65
CA ASP A 205 -9.49 -15.80 -4.57
C ASP A 205 -9.42 -15.16 -3.19
N ILE A 206 -8.56 -14.15 -3.04
CA ILE A 206 -8.27 -13.52 -1.75
C ILE A 206 -8.22 -12.00 -1.95
N TRP A 207 -8.89 -11.28 -1.06
CA TRP A 207 -8.84 -9.82 -0.99
C TRP A 207 -8.34 -9.39 0.37
N VAL A 208 -7.21 -8.69 0.42
CA VAL A 208 -6.60 -8.18 1.64
C VAL A 208 -6.83 -6.68 1.72
N ASN A 209 -7.76 -6.28 2.60
CA ASN A 209 -7.88 -4.89 3.00
C ASN A 209 -6.80 -4.60 4.06
N ASN A 210 -5.79 -3.82 3.67
CA ASN A 210 -4.67 -3.45 4.54
C ASN A 210 -4.34 -1.96 4.51
N ALA A 211 -4.72 -1.21 3.47
CA ALA A 211 -4.53 0.24 3.43
C ALA A 211 -4.99 0.90 4.74
N GLY A 212 -4.23 1.89 5.21
CA GLY A 212 -4.55 2.59 6.45
C GLY A 212 -3.66 3.80 6.68
N VAL A 213 -4.24 4.82 7.31
CA VAL A 213 -3.57 6.05 7.71
C VAL A 213 -3.89 6.37 9.17
N GLY A 214 -3.06 7.21 9.78
CA GLY A 214 -3.25 7.63 11.16
C GLY A 214 -3.06 9.12 11.31
N ALA A 215 -3.79 9.71 12.25
CA ALA A 215 -3.61 11.08 12.69
C ALA A 215 -3.54 11.09 14.22
N VAL A 216 -2.53 11.74 14.79
CA VAL A 216 -2.37 11.88 16.25
C VAL A 216 -2.34 13.36 16.62
N GLY A 217 -3.20 13.77 17.55
CA GLY A 217 -3.33 15.16 17.99
C GLY A 217 -4.45 15.35 19.01
N SER A 218 -4.54 16.53 19.63
CA SER A 218 -5.76 16.85 20.39
C SER A 218 -6.96 16.85 19.44
N PHE A 219 -8.12 16.37 19.91
CA PHE A 219 -9.26 16.14 19.02
C PHE A 219 -9.75 17.43 18.36
N GLU A 220 -9.81 18.50 19.14
CA GLU A 220 -10.22 19.84 18.75
C GLU A 220 -9.13 20.68 18.05
N GLU A 221 -7.87 20.26 18.16
CA GLU A 221 -6.73 20.96 17.53
C GLU A 221 -6.35 20.35 16.18
N ALA A 222 -6.53 19.04 16.02
CA ALA A 222 -6.36 18.37 14.73
C ALA A 222 -7.49 18.80 13.77
N PRO A 223 -7.18 19.11 12.50
CA PRO A 223 -8.18 19.47 11.50
C PRO A 223 -9.27 18.40 11.35
N LEU A 224 -10.51 18.83 11.13
CA LEU A 224 -11.64 17.90 10.97
C LEU A 224 -11.41 16.96 9.77
N GLU A 225 -10.86 17.51 8.69
CA GLU A 225 -10.56 16.80 7.44
C GLU A 225 -9.57 15.65 7.68
N ALA A 226 -8.65 15.80 8.65
CA ALA A 226 -7.75 14.73 9.02
C ALA A 226 -8.47 13.56 9.69
N HIS A 227 -9.44 13.84 10.57
CA HIS A 227 -10.29 12.82 11.18
C HIS A 227 -11.17 12.13 10.14
N GLU A 228 -11.78 12.90 9.24
CA GLU A 228 -12.62 12.37 8.16
C GLU A 228 -11.81 11.48 7.22
N GLN A 229 -10.59 11.88 6.85
CA GLN A 229 -9.72 11.10 5.96
C GLN A 229 -9.30 9.77 6.58
N VAL A 230 -9.06 9.73 7.90
CA VAL A 230 -8.83 8.48 8.62
C VAL A 230 -10.06 7.57 8.52
N ILE A 231 -11.28 8.09 8.72
CA ILE A 231 -12.51 7.30 8.58
C ILE A 231 -12.69 6.80 7.13
N GLN A 232 -12.46 7.67 6.14
CA GLN A 232 -12.58 7.32 4.72
C GLN A 232 -11.66 6.17 4.32
N THR A 233 -10.43 6.18 4.82
CA THR A 233 -9.43 5.15 4.50
C THR A 233 -9.63 3.88 5.33
N ASP A 234 -9.67 4.01 6.66
CA ASP A 234 -9.54 2.89 7.60
C ASP A 234 -10.85 2.16 7.90
N LEU A 235 -11.99 2.74 7.51
CA LEU A 235 -13.31 2.12 7.65
C LEU A 235 -14.04 2.03 6.30
N VAL A 236 -14.27 3.18 5.64
CA VAL A 236 -15.05 3.19 4.40
C VAL A 236 -14.29 2.51 3.26
N GLY A 237 -12.96 2.63 3.19
CA GLY A 237 -12.14 1.90 2.23
C GLY A 237 -12.25 0.38 2.36
N TYR A 238 -12.35 -0.14 3.58
CA TYR A 238 -12.56 -1.57 3.84
C TYR A 238 -13.97 -2.01 3.43
N LEU A 239 -14.97 -1.17 3.67
CA LEU A 239 -16.33 -1.38 3.20
C LEU A 239 -16.36 -1.46 1.67
N ARG A 240 -15.71 -0.51 0.97
CA ARG A 240 -15.59 -0.52 -0.50
C ARG A 240 -14.90 -1.80 -0.99
N GLY A 241 -13.79 -2.19 -0.36
CA GLY A 241 -13.07 -3.42 -0.68
C GLY A 241 -13.93 -4.67 -0.55
N ALA A 242 -14.67 -4.80 0.55
CA ALA A 242 -15.64 -5.89 0.71
C ALA A 242 -16.74 -5.84 -0.36
N HIS A 243 -17.29 -4.66 -0.63
CA HIS A 243 -18.36 -4.45 -1.59
C HIS A 243 -17.97 -4.88 -3.01
N VAL A 244 -16.74 -4.59 -3.45
CA VAL A 244 -16.26 -4.96 -4.78
C VAL A 244 -15.77 -6.41 -4.87
N ALA A 245 -15.26 -7.00 -3.78
CA ALA A 245 -14.75 -8.37 -3.78
C ALA A 245 -15.85 -9.45 -3.67
N LEU A 246 -16.86 -9.22 -2.82
CA LEU A 246 -17.89 -10.22 -2.52
C LEU A 246 -18.68 -10.72 -3.73
N PRO A 247 -19.03 -9.90 -4.75
CA PRO A 247 -19.68 -10.40 -5.96
C PRO A 247 -18.89 -11.51 -6.65
N TYR A 248 -17.56 -11.36 -6.76
CA TYR A 248 -16.70 -12.39 -7.34
C TYR A 248 -16.67 -13.65 -6.47
N PHE A 249 -16.55 -13.50 -5.15
CA PHE A 249 -16.55 -14.64 -4.22
C PHE A 249 -17.87 -15.42 -4.29
N LYS A 250 -19.02 -14.72 -4.36
CA LYS A 250 -20.34 -15.33 -4.49
C LYS A 250 -20.51 -16.05 -5.83
N ALA A 251 -20.07 -15.43 -6.93
CA ALA A 251 -20.14 -16.03 -8.26
C ALA A 251 -19.32 -17.33 -8.35
N GLN A 252 -18.10 -17.34 -7.80
CA GLN A 252 -17.24 -18.54 -7.78
C GLN A 252 -17.50 -19.46 -6.57
N ARG A 253 -18.45 -19.10 -5.71
CA ARG A 253 -18.85 -19.79 -4.46
C ARG A 253 -17.70 -20.04 -3.47
N SER A 254 -16.61 -19.31 -3.57
CA SER A 254 -15.46 -19.43 -2.67
C SER A 254 -14.67 -18.13 -2.61
N GLY A 255 -13.98 -17.85 -1.51
CA GLY A 255 -13.11 -16.69 -1.41
C GLY A 255 -12.73 -16.34 0.03
N THR A 256 -11.68 -15.56 0.21
CA THR A 256 -11.27 -15.08 1.53
C THR A 256 -11.07 -13.58 1.55
N LEU A 257 -11.89 -12.87 2.32
CA LEU A 257 -11.69 -11.47 2.67
C LEU A 257 -10.85 -11.40 3.95
N ILE A 258 -9.71 -10.72 3.90
CA ILE A 258 -8.84 -10.51 5.07
C ILE A 258 -8.84 -9.01 5.39
N ASN A 259 -9.32 -8.65 6.58
CA ASN A 259 -9.29 -7.29 7.08
C ASN A 259 -8.17 -7.12 8.11
N THR A 260 -7.32 -6.12 7.89
CA THR A 260 -6.27 -5.71 8.84
C THR A 260 -6.86 -4.74 9.87
N LEU A 261 -7.17 -5.26 11.05
CA LEU A 261 -7.69 -4.48 12.18
C LEU A 261 -6.50 -3.99 13.02
N SER A 262 -6.70 -3.84 14.33
CA SER A 262 -5.67 -3.40 15.26
C SER A 262 -6.04 -3.83 16.68
N LEU A 263 -5.08 -3.89 17.58
CA LEU A 263 -5.38 -3.85 19.02
C LEU A 263 -6.31 -2.65 19.37
N GLY A 264 -6.19 -1.55 18.61
CA GLY A 264 -7.07 -0.38 18.68
C GLY A 264 -8.55 -0.67 18.44
N SER A 265 -8.93 -1.87 17.95
CA SER A 265 -10.33 -2.33 17.86
C SER A 265 -10.94 -2.72 19.21
N TRP A 266 -10.13 -2.82 20.26
CA TRP A 266 -10.55 -3.25 21.60
C TRP A 266 -10.23 -2.22 22.67
N VAL A 267 -9.17 -1.44 22.46
CA VAL A 267 -8.71 -0.39 23.38
C VAL A 267 -8.61 0.90 22.59
N ALA A 268 -9.46 1.87 22.92
CA ALA A 268 -9.39 3.19 22.31
C ALA A 268 -8.05 3.86 22.63
N GLN A 269 -7.49 4.54 21.64
CA GLN A 269 -6.23 5.28 21.73
C GLN A 269 -6.54 6.78 21.85
N PRO A 270 -6.31 7.38 23.02
CA PRO A 270 -6.42 8.83 23.19
C PRO A 270 -5.49 9.56 22.21
N TYR A 271 -5.90 10.76 21.78
CA TYR A 271 -5.25 11.56 20.73
C TYR A 271 -5.34 10.96 19.31
N ALA A 272 -5.98 9.79 19.14
CA ALA A 272 -6.23 9.17 17.84
C ALA A 272 -7.69 8.68 17.78
N ALA A 273 -8.63 9.60 18.02
CA ALA A 273 -10.05 9.29 18.18
C ALA A 273 -10.68 8.71 16.91
N ALA A 274 -10.45 9.33 15.74
CA ALA A 274 -10.94 8.83 14.45
C ALA A 274 -10.37 7.45 14.11
N TYR A 275 -9.08 7.22 14.37
CA TYR A 275 -8.47 5.90 14.21
C TYR A 275 -9.17 4.87 15.09
N SER A 276 -9.40 5.18 16.37
CA SER A 276 -10.11 4.29 17.29
C SER A 276 -11.54 3.99 16.78
N ALA A 277 -12.30 5.02 16.39
CA ALA A 277 -13.64 4.86 15.84
C ALA A 277 -13.63 3.95 14.60
N SER A 278 -12.68 4.14 13.67
CA SER A 278 -12.55 3.30 12.48
C SER A 278 -12.29 1.83 12.82
N LYS A 279 -11.38 1.52 13.75
CA LYS A 279 -10.99 0.15 14.09
C LYS A 279 -12.03 -0.57 14.92
N PHE A 280 -12.81 0.14 15.75
CA PHE A 280 -14.00 -0.41 16.40
C PHE A 280 -15.11 -0.67 15.38
N GLY A 281 -15.39 0.28 14.48
CA GLY A 281 -16.39 0.14 13.42
C GLY A 281 -16.08 -1.01 12.46
N LEU A 282 -14.80 -1.18 12.09
CA LEU A 282 -14.34 -2.22 11.19
C LEU A 282 -14.58 -3.63 11.76
N ARG A 283 -14.51 -3.78 13.09
CA ARG A 283 -14.90 -5.04 13.74
C ARG A 283 -16.38 -5.35 13.56
N GLY A 284 -17.25 -4.36 13.79
CA GLY A 284 -18.69 -4.51 13.58
C GLY A 284 -19.02 -4.86 12.13
N LEU A 285 -18.38 -4.20 11.17
CA LEU A 285 -18.50 -4.52 9.74
C LEU A 285 -18.09 -5.97 9.46
N THR A 286 -16.95 -6.40 9.98
CA THR A 286 -16.42 -7.76 9.75
C THR A 286 -17.34 -8.84 10.34
N ASP A 287 -17.85 -8.62 11.55
CA ASP A 287 -18.80 -9.54 12.21
C ASP A 287 -20.15 -9.62 11.48
N ALA A 288 -20.67 -8.48 11.01
CA ALA A 288 -21.90 -8.43 10.21
C ALA A 288 -21.77 -9.23 8.90
N LEU A 289 -20.69 -9.00 8.15
CA LEU A 289 -20.43 -9.72 6.89
C LEU A 289 -20.32 -11.23 7.09
N ARG A 290 -19.72 -11.71 8.20
CA ARG A 290 -19.72 -13.15 8.51
C ARG A 290 -21.12 -13.71 8.69
N GLY A 291 -21.99 -12.97 9.38
CA GLY A 291 -23.39 -13.37 9.61
C GLY A 291 -24.18 -13.46 8.30
N GLU A 292 -23.98 -12.49 7.41
CA GLU A 292 -24.64 -12.43 6.10
C GLU A 292 -24.20 -13.55 5.14
N LEU A 293 -22.98 -14.07 5.29
CA LEU A 293 -22.39 -15.06 4.38
C LEU A 293 -22.59 -16.52 4.82
N THR A 294 -23.48 -16.78 5.77
CA THR A 294 -23.75 -18.11 6.32
C THR A 294 -24.26 -19.14 5.29
N GLU A 295 -24.86 -18.68 4.18
CA GLU A 295 -25.27 -19.54 3.06
C GLU A 295 -24.11 -19.93 2.12
N PHE A 296 -22.92 -19.33 2.29
CA PHE A 296 -21.72 -19.56 1.48
C PHE A 296 -20.57 -20.14 2.34
N PRO A 297 -20.53 -21.47 2.55
CA PRO A 297 -19.61 -22.09 3.51
C PRO A 297 -18.11 -21.92 3.16
N ASP A 298 -17.79 -21.70 1.89
CA ASP A 298 -16.43 -21.54 1.38
C ASP A 298 -16.04 -20.06 1.15
N ILE A 299 -16.87 -19.10 1.59
CA ILE A 299 -16.54 -17.68 1.63
C ILE A 299 -16.22 -17.29 3.08
N HIS A 300 -14.99 -16.87 3.31
CA HIS A 300 -14.49 -16.57 4.65
C HIS A 300 -14.19 -15.09 4.81
N VAL A 301 -14.64 -14.51 5.91
CA VAL A 301 -14.26 -13.15 6.32
C VAL A 301 -13.39 -13.28 7.57
N CYS A 302 -12.15 -12.85 7.46
CA CYS A 302 -11.11 -13.03 8.46
C CYS A 302 -10.62 -11.67 8.96
N ASP A 303 -10.38 -11.54 10.26
CA ASP A 303 -9.69 -10.38 10.82
C ASP A 303 -8.33 -10.76 11.39
N ILE A 304 -7.37 -9.87 11.15
CA ILE A 304 -6.06 -9.90 11.76
C ILE A 304 -5.98 -8.72 12.72
N TYR A 305 -5.59 -8.97 13.96
CA TYR A 305 -5.35 -7.95 14.98
C TYR A 305 -3.86 -7.83 15.27
N PRO A 306 -3.12 -6.99 14.53
CA PRO A 306 -1.76 -6.62 14.89
C PRO A 306 -1.71 -5.88 16.24
N ALA A 307 -0.69 -6.19 17.04
CA ALA A 307 -0.17 -5.30 18.07
C ALA A 307 0.56 -4.10 17.43
N VAL A 308 1.36 -3.38 18.19
CA VAL A 308 2.23 -2.32 17.66
C VAL A 308 3.32 -2.96 16.79
N MET A 309 3.30 -2.66 15.49
CA MET A 309 4.25 -3.19 14.51
C MET A 309 5.31 -2.15 14.16
N ASP A 310 6.52 -2.60 13.87
CA ASP A 310 7.63 -1.77 13.42
C ASP A 310 7.43 -1.40 11.96
N THR A 311 6.54 -0.46 11.69
CA THR A 311 6.27 0.04 10.34
C THR A 311 6.60 1.53 10.23
N PRO A 312 6.77 2.03 9.00
CA PRO A 312 6.91 3.47 8.75
C PRO A 312 5.72 4.33 9.22
N GLY A 313 4.55 3.74 9.54
CA GLY A 313 3.31 4.48 9.81
C GLY A 313 3.40 5.52 10.94
N PHE A 314 4.23 5.30 11.96
CA PHE A 314 4.46 6.31 13.02
C PHE A 314 5.28 7.51 12.55
N ARG A 315 6.13 7.32 11.53
CA ARG A 315 6.92 8.38 10.89
C ARG A 315 6.08 9.15 9.87
N ASP A 316 5.27 8.43 9.09
CA ASP A 316 4.60 9.00 7.93
C ASP A 316 3.17 9.48 8.23
N GLY A 317 2.56 9.06 9.33
CA GLY A 317 1.20 9.46 9.70
C GLY A 317 1.09 10.95 10.04
N GLY A 318 -0.15 11.46 10.01
CA GLY A 318 -0.47 12.82 10.43
C GLY A 318 -0.08 13.05 11.90
N ASN A 319 0.70 14.10 12.14
CA ASN A 319 1.15 14.49 13.46
C ASN A 319 0.70 15.93 13.75
N TYR A 320 -0.26 16.06 14.64
CA TYR A 320 -0.80 17.33 15.11
C TYR A 320 -0.50 17.55 16.60
N THR A 321 0.51 16.85 17.16
CA THR A 321 0.85 16.93 18.58
C THR A 321 1.88 18.02 18.91
N GLY A 322 2.61 18.52 17.90
CA GLY A 322 3.78 19.38 18.09
C GLY A 322 5.02 18.67 18.65
N HIS A 323 4.97 17.34 18.81
CA HIS A 323 6.05 16.50 19.33
C HIS A 323 6.29 15.29 18.43
N ALA A 324 7.49 14.74 18.45
CA ALA A 324 7.82 13.54 17.69
C ALA A 324 6.98 12.34 18.16
N LEU A 325 6.41 11.60 17.22
CA LEU A 325 5.67 10.38 17.52
C LEU A 325 6.63 9.21 17.63
N THR A 326 6.47 8.41 18.69
CA THR A 326 7.20 7.16 18.88
C THR A 326 6.22 6.04 19.20
N PRO A 327 6.36 4.85 18.59
CA PRO A 327 5.51 3.72 18.89
C PRO A 327 5.65 3.30 20.36
N PRO A 328 4.54 3.03 21.08
CA PRO A 328 4.63 2.45 22.41
C PRO A 328 5.11 0.99 22.30
N GLY A 329 6.14 0.63 23.08
CA GLY A 329 6.67 -0.73 23.10
C GLY A 329 5.74 -1.74 23.81
N PRO A 330 5.87 -3.06 23.58
CA PRO A 330 6.79 -3.70 22.66
C PRO A 330 6.36 -3.52 21.20
N VAL A 331 7.35 -3.35 20.32
CA VAL A 331 7.17 -3.23 18.87
C VAL A 331 7.57 -4.54 18.21
N TYR A 332 6.72 -5.09 17.35
CA TYR A 332 6.89 -6.40 16.71
C TYR A 332 7.24 -6.29 15.23
N ASP A 333 7.78 -7.36 14.66
CA ASP A 333 8.09 -7.46 13.24
C ASP A 333 6.81 -7.50 12.37
N PRO A 334 6.65 -6.61 11.38
CA PRO A 334 5.52 -6.64 10.44
C PRO A 334 5.39 -7.97 9.68
N GLU A 335 6.48 -8.71 9.45
CA GLU A 335 6.43 -10.02 8.79
C GLU A 335 5.57 -11.03 9.55
N TRP A 336 5.39 -10.86 10.87
CA TRP A 336 4.53 -11.75 11.65
C TRP A 336 3.07 -11.61 11.24
N VAL A 337 2.67 -10.40 10.87
CA VAL A 337 1.33 -10.12 10.33
C VAL A 337 1.18 -10.72 8.95
N ALA A 338 2.17 -10.54 8.07
CA ALA A 338 2.19 -11.13 6.74
C ALA A 338 2.09 -12.67 6.78
N LYS A 339 2.87 -13.32 7.65
CA LYS A 339 2.81 -14.78 7.88
C LYS A 339 1.43 -15.22 8.39
N ALA A 340 0.80 -14.42 9.26
CA ALA A 340 -0.55 -14.70 9.74
C ALA A 340 -1.60 -14.57 8.61
N MET A 341 -1.49 -13.57 7.74
CA MET A 341 -2.37 -13.40 6.58
C MET A 341 -2.25 -14.57 5.61
N VAL A 342 -1.03 -14.99 5.28
CA VAL A 342 -0.78 -16.18 4.45
C VAL A 342 -1.35 -17.45 5.10
N ALA A 343 -1.14 -17.63 6.41
CA ALA A 343 -1.69 -18.77 7.12
C ALA A 343 -3.23 -18.77 7.09
N CYS A 344 -3.85 -17.58 7.18
CA CYS A 344 -5.29 -17.41 7.09
C CYS A 344 -5.81 -17.69 5.67
N ALA A 345 -5.09 -17.26 4.63
CA ALA A 345 -5.42 -17.57 3.25
C ALA A 345 -5.38 -19.08 2.93
N ILE A 346 -4.49 -19.83 3.58
CA ILE A 346 -4.39 -21.30 3.43
C ILE A 346 -5.43 -22.03 4.29
N SER A 347 -5.63 -21.57 5.53
CA SER A 347 -6.54 -22.16 6.50
C SER A 347 -7.29 -21.02 7.22
N PRO A 348 -8.46 -20.64 6.69
CA PRO A 348 -9.22 -19.49 7.18
C PRO A 348 -9.57 -19.60 8.65
N ARG A 349 -9.29 -18.53 9.39
CA ARG A 349 -9.69 -18.35 10.78
C ARG A 349 -10.40 -17.02 10.90
N ALA A 350 -11.58 -17.03 11.53
CA ALA A 350 -12.35 -15.82 11.76
C ALA A 350 -11.50 -14.75 12.44
N HIS A 351 -10.76 -15.11 13.50
CA HIS A 351 -9.96 -14.18 14.29
C HIS A 351 -8.51 -14.64 14.49
N THR A 352 -7.56 -13.73 14.20
CA THR A 352 -6.13 -13.97 14.45
C THR A 352 -5.47 -12.76 15.11
N THR A 353 -5.01 -12.89 16.35
CA THR A 353 -4.23 -11.85 17.03
C THR A 353 -2.73 -12.10 16.88
N VAL A 354 -1.98 -11.07 16.49
CA VAL A 354 -0.52 -11.11 16.30
C VAL A 354 0.17 -10.21 17.33
N GLY A 355 1.02 -10.81 18.17
CA GLY A 355 1.70 -10.15 19.29
C GLY A 355 1.09 -10.48 20.65
N THR A 356 1.94 -10.83 21.62
CA THR A 356 1.53 -11.24 22.98
C THR A 356 0.94 -10.08 23.79
N ALA A 357 1.47 -8.87 23.62
CA ALA A 357 0.95 -7.67 24.28
C ALA A 357 -0.50 -7.37 23.87
N ALA A 358 -0.86 -7.59 22.60
CA ALA A 358 -2.24 -7.41 22.14
C ALA A 358 -3.21 -8.36 22.84
N ARG A 359 -2.82 -9.63 23.04
CA ARG A 359 -3.65 -10.61 23.77
C ARG A 359 -3.86 -10.23 25.22
N LEU A 360 -2.83 -9.70 25.89
CA LEU A 360 -2.91 -9.28 27.30
C LEU A 360 -3.69 -7.97 27.47
N ALA A 361 -3.48 -6.98 26.60
CA ALA A 361 -4.22 -5.73 26.61
C ALA A 361 -5.71 -5.95 26.31
N HIS A 362 -6.02 -6.86 25.37
CA HIS A 362 -7.39 -7.30 25.08
C HIS A 362 -8.07 -7.90 26.32
N LEU A 363 -7.37 -8.70 27.12
CA LEU A 363 -7.93 -9.25 28.37
C LEU A 363 -8.05 -8.19 29.47
N ALA A 364 -7.09 -7.27 29.56
CA ALA A 364 -7.05 -6.24 30.60
C ALA A 364 -8.14 -5.18 30.42
N SER A 365 -8.57 -4.88 29.18
CA SER A 365 -9.61 -3.88 28.92
C SER A 365 -10.97 -4.23 29.53
N PHE A 366 -11.27 -5.53 29.70
CA PHE A 366 -12.49 -5.99 30.35
C PHE A 366 -12.43 -5.91 31.89
N LEU A 367 -11.23 -5.79 32.47
CA LEU A 367 -11.01 -6.00 33.91
C LEU A 367 -10.67 -4.73 34.70
N VAL A 368 -10.35 -3.63 34.02
CA VAL A 368 -9.90 -2.38 34.67
C VAL A 368 -10.84 -1.22 34.33
N PRO A 369 -11.84 -0.91 35.18
CA PRO A 369 -12.61 0.32 35.06
C PRO A 369 -11.68 1.55 35.12
N GLY A 370 -11.83 2.49 34.18
CA GLY A 370 -11.01 3.71 34.12
C GLY A 370 -9.71 3.61 33.30
N LEU A 371 -9.46 2.48 32.64
CA LEU A 371 -8.31 2.30 31.72
C LEU A 371 -8.19 3.42 30.67
N PRO A 372 -9.27 3.97 30.07
CA PRO A 372 -9.18 5.08 29.12
C PRO A 372 -8.62 6.39 29.73
N LEU A 373 -8.91 6.65 31.01
CA LEU A 373 -8.41 7.86 31.68
C LEU A 373 -6.91 7.72 31.98
N LEU A 374 -6.49 6.55 32.44
CA LEU A 374 -5.07 6.25 32.68
C LEU A 374 -4.27 6.24 31.37
N SER A 375 -4.80 5.66 30.30
CA SER A 375 -4.14 5.67 28.99
C SER A 375 -4.04 7.09 28.42
N GLY A 376 -5.04 7.95 28.66
CA GLY A 376 -5.00 9.36 28.28
C GLY A 376 -3.87 10.09 28.96
N TRP A 377 -3.75 9.94 30.28
CA TRP A 377 -2.66 10.54 31.06
C TRP A 377 -1.27 10.03 30.62
N LEU A 378 -1.11 8.72 30.43
CA LEU A 378 0.16 8.12 29.97
C LEU A 378 0.55 8.59 28.56
N THR A 379 -0.41 8.65 27.65
CA THR A 379 -0.17 9.10 26.26
C THR A 379 0.24 10.56 26.25
N ARG A 380 -0.47 11.42 26.98
CA ARG A 380 -0.13 12.84 27.12
C ARG A 380 1.28 13.03 27.68
N TRP A 381 1.62 12.28 28.73
CA TRP A 381 2.93 12.33 29.36
C TRP A 381 4.05 11.88 28.41
N GLY A 382 3.82 10.84 27.59
CA GLY A 382 4.76 10.37 26.59
C GLY A 382 4.99 11.38 25.45
N ILE A 383 3.91 11.99 24.94
CA ILE A 383 3.96 13.03 23.90
C ILE A 383 4.80 14.22 24.39
N HIS A 384 4.49 14.79 25.57
CA HIS A 384 5.21 15.96 26.09
C HIS A 384 6.68 15.71 26.44
N ARG A 385 7.10 14.45 26.60
CA ARG A 385 8.51 14.09 26.81
C ARG A 385 9.28 13.90 25.51
N SER A 386 8.58 13.79 24.39
CA SER A 386 9.21 13.61 23.09
C SER A 386 9.73 14.96 22.57
N PRO A 387 10.82 14.96 21.80
CA PRO A 387 11.34 16.19 21.18
C PRO A 387 10.25 16.90 20.40
N THR A 388 10.34 18.23 20.27
CA THR A 388 9.43 18.99 19.42
C THR A 388 9.56 18.54 17.97
N ALA A 389 8.43 18.44 17.28
CA ALA A 389 8.38 18.14 15.85
C ALA A 389 7.37 19.05 15.17
N ALA A 390 7.58 19.31 13.88
CA ALA A 390 6.60 20.06 13.09
C ALA A 390 5.28 19.30 13.03
N ILE A 391 4.17 20.04 13.07
CA ILE A 391 2.88 19.48 12.74
C ILE A 391 2.79 19.22 11.23
N SER A 392 2.11 18.15 10.83
CA SER A 392 1.97 17.74 9.44
C SER A 392 0.75 16.84 9.24
N SER A 393 0.13 16.92 8.07
CA SER A 393 -0.88 15.95 7.62
C SER A 393 -0.26 14.60 7.26
N GLY A 394 1.06 14.50 7.18
CA GLY A 394 1.77 13.28 6.84
C GLY A 394 1.23 12.69 5.54
N ASN A 395 0.89 11.40 5.58
CA ASN A 395 0.39 10.64 4.45
C ASN A 395 -1.15 10.59 4.35
N LEU A 396 -1.89 11.47 5.03
CA LEU A 396 -3.35 11.42 5.02
C LEU A 396 -3.91 11.63 3.60
N PHE A 397 -3.46 12.68 2.93
CA PHE A 397 -3.98 13.11 1.64
C PHE A 397 -3.09 12.66 0.49
N GLU A 398 -1.78 12.81 0.63
CA GLU A 398 -0.80 12.45 -0.38
C GLU A 398 0.09 11.27 0.05
N PRO A 399 0.70 10.54 -0.89
CA PRO A 399 1.77 9.59 -0.58
C PRO A 399 2.92 10.25 0.22
N PRO A 400 3.54 9.53 1.17
CA PRO A 400 4.73 10.02 1.85
C PRO A 400 5.90 10.15 0.87
N SER A 401 6.72 11.19 1.01
CA SER A 401 7.93 11.33 0.21
C SER A 401 9.04 10.36 0.63
N GLY A 402 9.85 9.94 -0.34
CA GLY A 402 11.04 9.11 -0.12
C GLY A 402 10.76 7.60 -0.10
N ARG A 403 11.86 6.83 0.00
CA ARG A 403 11.81 5.38 -0.17
C ARG A 403 10.94 4.69 0.88
N ARG A 404 10.12 3.75 0.41
CA ARG A 404 9.25 2.93 1.25
C ARG A 404 9.96 1.66 1.70
N SER A 405 9.53 1.11 2.83
CA SER A 405 10.14 -0.08 3.45
C SER A 405 9.09 -0.90 4.19
N VAL A 406 9.44 -2.15 4.51
CA VAL A 406 8.67 -3.00 5.42
C VAL A 406 8.79 -2.48 6.85
N ASP A 407 10.01 -2.22 7.32
CA ASP A 407 10.28 -1.78 8.68
C ASP A 407 10.31 -0.26 8.83
N GLY A 408 9.97 0.23 10.03
CA GLY A 408 10.04 1.65 10.39
C GLY A 408 11.31 2.06 11.13
N GLY A 409 12.23 1.11 11.37
CA GLY A 409 13.45 1.34 12.16
C GLY A 409 13.23 1.48 13.67
N TRP A 410 12.07 1.05 14.20
CA TRP A 410 11.71 1.20 15.62
C TRP A 410 12.16 0.03 16.50
N ARG A 411 12.50 -1.12 15.90
CA ARG A 411 13.09 -2.26 16.62
C ARG A 411 14.54 -1.97 16.99
N SER A 412 14.80 -1.60 18.24
CA SER A 412 16.16 -1.62 18.78
C SER A 412 16.70 -3.06 18.85
N ARG A 413 17.94 -3.28 18.39
CA ARG A 413 18.67 -4.56 18.56
C ARG A 413 18.96 -4.91 20.04
N LYS A 414 18.71 -3.98 20.98
CA LYS A 414 18.72 -4.19 22.44
C LYS A 414 17.84 -3.13 23.10
N ASN A 415 16.65 -3.51 23.57
CA ASN A 415 16.11 -3.05 24.86
C ASN A 415 14.81 -3.78 25.20
N ASN A 416 14.96 -4.82 26.02
CA ASN A 416 13.90 -5.34 26.87
C ASN A 416 13.46 -4.22 27.82
N THR A 417 12.40 -3.50 27.47
CA THR A 417 11.73 -2.65 28.45
C THR A 417 10.36 -3.26 28.74
N PRO A 418 10.20 -4.04 29.83
CA PRO A 418 8.97 -4.76 30.15
C PRO A 418 7.89 -3.83 30.72
N LEU A 419 7.89 -2.54 30.40
CA LEU A 419 7.16 -1.52 31.15
C LEU A 419 5.64 -1.64 30.99
N LEU A 420 5.16 -1.97 29.79
CA LEU A 420 3.73 -2.17 29.53
C LEU A 420 3.21 -3.54 30.01
N VAL A 421 4.04 -4.59 29.99
CA VAL A 421 3.69 -5.89 30.59
C VAL A 421 3.62 -5.76 32.12
N SER A 422 4.55 -5.02 32.72
CA SER A 422 4.55 -4.72 34.16
C SER A 422 3.32 -3.92 34.56
N ALA A 423 2.95 -2.90 33.77
CA ALA A 423 1.76 -2.08 34.00
C ALA A 423 0.45 -2.87 33.86
N ALA A 424 0.35 -3.76 32.87
CA ALA A 424 -0.81 -4.64 32.69
C ALA A 424 -0.95 -5.65 33.85
N VAL A 425 0.16 -6.26 34.29
CA VAL A 425 0.18 -7.16 35.45
C VAL A 425 -0.19 -6.43 36.74
N LEU A 426 0.35 -5.23 36.96
CA LEU A 426 -0.01 -4.39 38.11
C LEU A 426 -1.48 -3.96 38.07
N GLY A 427 -2.01 -3.64 36.88
CA GLY A 427 -3.43 -3.33 36.69
C GLY A 427 -4.35 -4.52 37.03
N ILE A 428 -3.98 -5.74 36.63
CA ILE A 428 -4.71 -6.96 36.97
C ILE A 428 -4.66 -7.22 38.49
N ILE A 429 -3.48 -7.07 39.12
CA ILE A 429 -3.34 -7.24 40.57
C ILE A 429 -4.17 -6.20 41.33
N ALA A 430 -4.11 -4.93 40.92
CA ALA A 430 -4.91 -3.86 41.53
C ALA A 430 -6.42 -4.10 41.35
N GLY A 431 -6.87 -4.51 40.16
CA GLY A 431 -8.27 -4.87 39.91
C GLY A 431 -8.75 -6.05 40.77
N LEU A 432 -7.92 -7.08 40.94
CA LEU A 432 -8.21 -8.23 41.81
C LEU A 432 -8.26 -7.85 43.30
N VAL A 433 -7.41 -6.92 43.75
CA VAL A 433 -7.43 -6.40 45.13
C VAL A 433 -8.66 -5.54 45.40
N ILE A 434 -9.05 -4.67 44.47
CA ILE A 434 -10.24 -3.82 44.57
C ILE A 434 -11.52 -4.69 44.59
N THR A 435 -11.63 -5.68 43.69
CA THR A 435 -12.78 -6.59 43.67
C THR A 435 -12.87 -7.48 44.91
N ARG A 436 -11.74 -7.95 45.45
CA ARG A 436 -11.72 -8.70 46.73
C ARG A 436 -12.08 -7.85 47.94
N THR A 437 -11.64 -6.59 47.99
CA THR A 437 -11.96 -5.68 49.09
C THR A 437 -13.42 -5.22 49.07
N GLN A 438 -14.01 -5.05 47.89
CA GLN A 438 -15.45 -4.77 47.74
C GLN A 438 -16.33 -5.98 48.12
N ARG A 439 -15.91 -7.22 47.83
CA ARG A 439 -16.61 -8.45 48.24
C ARG A 439 -16.55 -8.73 49.74
N ARG A 440 -15.58 -8.18 50.48
CA ARG A 440 -15.49 -8.31 51.96
C ARG A 440 -16.29 -7.25 52.72
N ARG A 441 -16.82 -6.24 52.04
CA ARG A 441 -17.63 -5.15 52.62
C ARG A 441 -19.14 -5.33 52.39
N ARG A 442 -19.55 -6.38 51.67
CA ARG A 442 -20.91 -6.91 51.62
C ARG A 442 -20.91 -8.21 52.40
#